data_AF-A0A804JEZ0-F1
#
_entry.id   AF-A0A804JEZ0-F1
#
_cell.length_a   1.000
_cell.length_b   1.000
_cell.length_c   1.000
_cell.angle_alpha   90.00
_cell.angle_beta   90.00
_cell.angle_gamma   90.00
#
_symmetry.space_group_name_H-M   'P 1'
#
loop_
_entity.id
_entity.type
_entity.pdbx_description
1 polymer ?
#
loop_
_entity_poly.entity_id
_entity_poly.type
_entity_poly.pdbx_seq_one_letter_code
_entity_poly.pdbx_strand_id
1 'polypeptide(L)'
;MALLVPPPFYSTLTISPQNPNAEPLRIRRGARPRRRSGAPVVADSRNPPQKPTRLVTFLGKGGSGKTTAAVLAAQYYAMEGLKTCLLVHSQDPTVEKLMGCRIGSSPRVCDNNVSVVRLETSKMLLEPLDRMKKVDARLNLTQGVLEGVVGEELGVLPGMDSIFSALTLQKMVNFVPGERNLSQREFDVIVYDGMSTEETLRLISTTDRARWYLKYMRNMAEKTDIGRLTAPSLLKLAYESIRLYGGSIEDKTSAEIWDDIERVLEKSSVSFTDSSKFGCYLVMDTSRSTSVDAALRYWGCAIQAGTHICGVLGFDPTSSVVTESIIQKFLPLPFGCLPYISSEECVDLKAMIESLNKDTKDLFRTSSRCSESSVIFDPSQKSVTLFMPGFDKAEIKLYQYRGGSELLVEAGDQRRVIKLPSSMQGKVGGAKFIDRNLVVTLK
;
A
#
# COMPACT_ATOMS: atom_id res chain seq x y z
N MET A 1 -14.72 -3.41 -47.12
CA MET A 1 -15.51 -2.99 -48.30
C MET A 1 -15.74 -1.49 -48.15
N ALA A 2 -15.15 -0.69 -49.05
CA ALA A 2 -15.27 0.77 -49.30
C ALA A 2 -15.50 1.73 -48.10
N LEU A 3 -14.53 2.55 -47.70
CA LEU A 3 -14.25 3.90 -48.23
C LEU A 3 -15.48 4.83 -48.27
N LEU A 4 -15.47 5.88 -47.43
CA LEU A 4 -15.91 7.24 -47.81
C LEU A 4 -15.39 8.27 -46.79
N VAL A 5 -14.60 9.21 -47.31
CA VAL A 5 -13.99 10.41 -46.72
C VAL A 5 -14.36 11.57 -47.68
N PRO A 6 -14.55 12.81 -47.18
CA PRO A 6 -15.80 13.56 -47.09
C PRO A 6 -15.96 14.58 -48.26
N PRO A 7 -16.71 15.68 -48.08
CA PRO A 7 -16.24 16.94 -48.65
C PRO A 7 -16.15 18.11 -47.65
N PRO A 8 -15.37 19.15 -48.00
CA PRO A 8 -14.90 20.20 -47.09
C PRO A 8 -15.75 21.47 -47.22
N PHE A 9 -15.80 22.34 -46.21
CA PHE A 9 -15.95 23.78 -46.47
C PHE A 9 -15.24 24.64 -45.42
N TYR A 10 -14.48 25.58 -45.99
CA TYR A 10 -13.68 26.63 -45.40
C TYR A 10 -14.53 27.85 -45.01
N SER A 11 -13.87 28.78 -44.30
CA SER A 11 -14.09 30.25 -44.32
C SER A 11 -15.13 30.79 -43.33
N THR A 12 -15.01 31.95 -42.67
CA THR A 12 -13.92 32.82 -42.19
C THR A 12 -14.60 33.96 -41.41
N LEU A 13 -13.90 34.52 -40.41
CA LEU A 13 -13.91 35.93 -39.99
C LEU A 13 -15.23 36.60 -39.55
N THR A 14 -15.20 37.22 -38.36
CA THR A 14 -15.13 38.70 -38.27
C THR A 14 -14.79 39.17 -36.85
N ILE A 15 -13.99 40.23 -36.80
CA ILE A 15 -13.35 40.84 -35.63
C ILE A 15 -13.90 42.28 -35.49
N SER A 16 -14.26 42.66 -34.25
CA SER A 16 -14.29 44.01 -33.64
C SER A 16 -15.24 45.10 -34.19
N PRO A 17 -15.37 46.30 -33.56
CA PRO A 17 -14.74 46.83 -32.31
C PRO A 17 -15.67 47.61 -31.32
N GLN A 18 -15.12 47.88 -30.10
CA GLN A 18 -15.06 49.14 -29.28
C GLN A 18 -16.24 50.14 -29.31
N ASN A 19 -16.63 50.96 -28.31
CA ASN A 19 -16.08 51.58 -27.07
C ASN A 19 -17.25 52.46 -26.48
N PRO A 20 -17.09 53.53 -25.64
CA PRO A 20 -16.53 53.71 -24.29
C PRO A 20 -17.40 54.62 -23.35
N ASN A 21 -16.84 54.98 -22.17
CA ASN A 21 -17.09 56.16 -21.29
C ASN A 21 -18.30 56.14 -20.32
N ALA A 22 -18.25 56.65 -19.07
CA ALA A 22 -17.26 57.37 -18.24
C ALA A 22 -17.80 57.35 -16.76
N GLU A 23 -17.03 56.98 -15.72
CA GLU A 23 -16.20 57.80 -14.79
C GLU A 23 -16.95 58.28 -13.49
N PRO A 24 -16.31 58.89 -12.45
CA PRO A 24 -15.95 58.25 -11.17
C PRO A 24 -16.56 58.91 -9.90
N LEU A 25 -16.53 58.24 -8.72
CA LEU A 25 -16.84 58.89 -7.43
C LEU A 25 -15.89 58.49 -6.27
N ARG A 26 -15.36 59.52 -5.60
CA ARG A 26 -14.42 59.51 -4.46
C ARG A 26 -15.14 59.45 -3.10
N ILE A 27 -14.59 58.61 -2.20
CA ILE A 27 -14.34 58.77 -0.75
C ILE A 27 -15.51 59.14 0.18
N ARG A 28 -15.78 58.26 1.17
CA ARG A 28 -16.00 58.66 2.58
C ARG A 28 -15.43 57.64 3.58
N ARG A 29 -14.66 58.16 4.53
CA ARG A 29 -14.07 57.46 5.68
C ARG A 29 -15.16 57.06 6.69
N GLY A 30 -15.14 55.79 7.12
CA GLY A 30 -15.94 55.29 8.25
C GLY A 30 -15.05 54.46 9.19
N ALA A 31 -15.05 54.80 10.48
CA ALA A 31 -14.15 54.30 11.50
C ALA A 31 -14.38 52.80 11.83
N ARG A 32 -13.28 52.05 12.01
CA ARG A 32 -13.29 50.68 12.58
C ARG A 32 -13.39 50.74 14.11
N PRO A 33 -14.29 49.97 14.76
CA PRO A 33 -14.21 49.76 16.19
C PRO A 33 -13.08 48.75 16.53
N ARG A 34 -12.23 49.12 17.49
CA ARG A 34 -11.15 48.29 18.05
C ARG A 34 -11.74 47.00 18.65
N ARG A 35 -11.43 45.85 18.05
CA ARG A 35 -11.60 44.53 18.70
C ARG A 35 -10.54 44.38 19.79
N ARG A 36 -11.00 44.17 21.04
CA ARG A 36 -10.17 43.79 22.18
C ARG A 36 -9.43 42.49 21.84
N SER A 37 -8.12 42.50 22.10
CA SER A 37 -7.24 41.33 22.04
C SER A 37 -7.70 40.26 23.03
N GLY A 38 -8.35 39.21 22.54
CA GLY A 38 -8.50 37.96 23.28
C GLY A 38 -7.15 37.26 23.35
N ALA A 39 -6.75 36.88 24.56
CA ALA A 39 -5.54 36.12 24.83
C ALA A 39 -5.49 34.84 23.97
N PRO A 40 -4.30 34.36 23.57
CA PRO A 40 -4.17 33.12 22.84
C PRO A 40 -4.69 31.98 23.71
N VAL A 41 -5.65 31.22 23.18
CA VAL A 41 -6.05 29.93 23.74
C VAL A 41 -4.80 29.06 23.71
N VAL A 42 -4.21 28.83 24.89
CA VAL A 42 -3.11 27.90 25.09
C VAL A 42 -3.64 26.53 24.68
N ALA A 43 -3.16 26.04 23.54
CA ALA A 43 -3.37 24.66 23.13
C ALA A 43 -2.76 23.76 24.22
N ASP A 44 -3.63 22.98 24.87
CA ASP A 44 -3.23 22.00 25.88
C ASP A 44 -2.31 20.97 25.21
N SER A 45 -1.01 21.11 25.44
CA SER A 45 0.07 20.29 24.85
C SER A 45 0.24 18.96 25.59
N ARG A 46 -0.87 18.37 26.07
CA ARG A 46 -0.86 17.18 26.93
C ARG A 46 -0.97 15.84 26.22
N ASN A 47 -1.06 15.81 24.88
CA ASN A 47 -0.97 14.54 24.15
C ASN A 47 0.35 14.49 23.37
N PRO A 48 1.26 13.55 23.68
CA PRO A 48 2.39 13.30 22.79
C PRO A 48 1.84 12.98 21.39
N PRO A 49 2.53 13.38 20.31
CA PRO A 49 2.10 13.02 18.96
C PRO A 49 1.90 11.51 18.90
N GLN A 50 0.67 11.07 18.64
CA GLN A 50 0.36 9.65 18.57
C GLN A 50 1.24 9.02 17.50
N LYS A 51 2.05 8.03 17.88
CA LYS A 51 2.86 7.27 16.92
C LYS A 51 1.92 6.57 15.94
N PRO A 52 2.19 6.60 14.62
CA PRO A 52 1.34 5.93 13.64
C PRO A 52 1.37 4.41 13.85
N THR A 53 0.27 3.73 13.53
CA THR A 53 0.20 2.26 13.53
C THR A 53 1.19 1.69 12.53
N ARG A 54 1.98 0.70 12.98
CA ARG A 54 2.98 0.02 12.14
C ARG A 54 2.34 -1.22 11.51
N LEU A 55 2.46 -1.38 10.20
CA LEU A 55 2.08 -2.59 9.48
C LEU A 55 3.32 -3.45 9.24
N VAL A 56 3.25 -4.74 9.53
CA VAL A 56 4.34 -5.71 9.34
C VAL A 56 3.86 -6.88 8.50
N THR A 57 4.63 -7.31 7.50
CA THR A 57 4.30 -8.49 6.69
C THR A 57 5.53 -9.30 6.28
N PHE A 58 5.30 -10.47 5.71
CA PHE A 58 6.31 -11.49 5.43
C PHE A 58 6.18 -12.00 4.00
N LEU A 59 7.30 -12.10 3.29
CA LEU A 59 7.38 -12.59 1.91
C LEU A 59 8.24 -13.85 1.85
N GLY A 60 7.81 -14.84 1.09
CA GLY A 60 8.49 -16.13 1.04
C GLY A 60 7.66 -17.19 0.32
N LYS A 61 8.33 -18.22 -0.21
CA LYS A 61 7.70 -19.32 -0.97
C LYS A 61 6.60 -20.01 -0.14
N GLY A 62 5.65 -20.69 -0.78
CA GLY A 62 4.74 -21.59 -0.07
C GLY A 62 5.51 -22.59 0.82
N GLY A 63 5.12 -22.73 2.08
CA GLY A 63 5.81 -23.59 3.05
C GLY A 63 7.13 -23.04 3.64
N SER A 64 7.47 -21.77 3.38
CA SER A 64 8.64 -21.10 3.99
C SER A 64 8.40 -20.57 5.41
N GLY A 65 7.30 -20.92 6.07
CA GLY A 65 7.05 -20.51 7.47
C GLY A 65 6.58 -19.06 7.67
N LYS A 66 6.02 -18.39 6.63
CA LYS A 66 5.47 -17.02 6.74
C LYS A 66 4.46 -16.86 7.89
N THR A 67 3.47 -17.75 7.95
CA THR A 67 2.44 -17.75 8.99
C THR A 67 3.05 -17.93 10.39
N THR A 68 4.03 -18.81 10.54
CA THR A 68 4.77 -18.98 11.79
C THR A 68 5.53 -17.71 12.17
N ALA A 69 6.23 -17.09 11.21
CA ALA A 69 6.94 -15.83 11.44
C ALA A 69 5.97 -14.70 11.85
N ALA A 70 4.77 -14.65 11.25
CA ALA A 70 3.73 -13.69 11.59
C ALA A 70 3.19 -13.88 13.01
N VAL A 71 2.92 -15.12 13.42
CA VAL A 71 2.51 -15.46 14.79
C VAL A 71 3.60 -15.09 15.80
N LEU A 72 4.85 -15.49 15.54
CA LEU A 72 5.98 -15.16 16.42
C LEU A 72 6.19 -13.65 16.54
N ALA A 73 6.13 -12.91 15.42
CA ALA A 73 6.26 -11.47 15.44
C ALA A 73 5.11 -10.80 16.21
N ALA A 74 3.87 -11.26 16.03
CA ALA A 74 2.72 -10.72 16.76
C ALA A 74 2.87 -10.93 18.28
N GLN A 75 3.26 -12.14 18.69
CA GLN A 75 3.53 -12.46 20.09
C GLN A 75 4.69 -11.62 20.65
N TYR A 76 5.76 -11.46 19.87
CA TYR A 76 6.90 -10.64 20.25
C TYR A 76 6.51 -9.18 20.52
N TYR A 77 5.78 -8.54 19.61
CA TYR A 77 5.36 -7.15 19.79
C TYR A 77 4.45 -6.96 21.01
N ALA A 78 3.58 -7.93 21.28
CA ALA A 78 2.74 -7.90 22.48
C ALA A 78 3.52 -8.08 23.79
N MET A 79 4.55 -8.93 23.79
CA MET A 79 5.49 -9.08 24.92
C MET A 79 6.31 -7.80 25.15
N GLU A 80 6.60 -7.03 24.11
CA GLU A 80 7.20 -5.69 24.21
C GLU A 80 6.18 -4.61 24.65
N GLY A 81 4.95 -5.00 25.00
CA GLY A 81 3.91 -4.11 25.53
C GLY A 81 3.09 -3.37 24.48
N LEU A 82 3.22 -3.71 23.20
CA LEU A 82 2.50 -3.06 22.11
C LEU A 82 1.15 -3.74 21.86
N LYS A 83 0.07 -2.95 21.72
CA LYS A 83 -1.23 -3.50 21.31
C LYS A 83 -1.13 -4.04 19.88
N THR A 84 -1.22 -5.35 19.72
CA THR A 84 -0.90 -6.01 18.46
C THR A 84 -2.13 -6.72 17.89
N CYS A 85 -2.36 -6.57 16.59
CA CYS A 85 -3.39 -7.31 15.86
C CYS A 85 -2.75 -8.16 14.76
N LEU A 86 -2.97 -9.47 14.79
CA LEU A 86 -2.60 -10.39 13.72
C LEU A 86 -3.79 -10.55 12.76
N LEU A 87 -3.60 -10.14 11.52
CA LEU A 87 -4.56 -10.33 10.43
C LEU A 87 -4.13 -11.51 9.59
N VAL A 88 -5.00 -12.50 9.48
CA VAL A 88 -4.71 -13.77 8.80
C VAL A 88 -5.70 -13.95 7.67
N HIS A 89 -5.21 -14.19 6.45
CA HIS A 89 -6.08 -14.48 5.32
C HIS A 89 -6.21 -15.98 5.03
N SER A 90 -5.28 -16.81 5.52
CA SER A 90 -5.40 -18.26 5.35
C SER A 90 -6.63 -18.81 6.11
N GLN A 91 -7.30 -19.77 5.48
CA GLN A 91 -8.52 -20.40 6.03
C GLN A 91 -8.22 -21.73 6.75
N ASP A 92 -6.96 -22.15 6.74
CA ASP A 92 -6.51 -23.37 7.42
C ASP A 92 -6.35 -23.15 8.95
N PRO A 93 -6.26 -24.22 9.74
CA PRO A 93 -6.22 -24.13 11.20
C PRO A 93 -4.83 -23.80 11.78
N THR A 94 -3.81 -23.49 10.96
CA THR A 94 -2.42 -23.34 11.42
C THR A 94 -2.30 -22.28 12.52
N VAL A 95 -2.87 -21.09 12.33
CA VAL A 95 -2.80 -20.03 13.34
C VAL A 95 -3.56 -20.41 14.62
N GLU A 96 -4.70 -21.09 14.49
CA GLU A 96 -5.49 -21.54 15.65
C GLU A 96 -4.73 -22.59 16.46
N LYS A 97 -4.01 -23.50 15.79
CA LYS A 97 -3.12 -24.47 16.43
C LYS A 97 -1.94 -23.80 17.12
N LEU A 98 -1.26 -22.86 16.44
CA LEU A 98 -0.10 -22.16 17.00
C LEU A 98 -0.45 -21.26 18.19
N MET A 99 -1.60 -20.59 18.15
CA MET A 99 -2.05 -19.66 19.20
C MET A 99 -2.87 -20.35 20.30
N GLY A 100 -3.33 -21.58 20.09
CA GLY A 100 -4.22 -22.27 21.03
C GLY A 100 -5.60 -21.61 21.20
N CYS A 101 -6.01 -20.74 20.27
CA CYS A 101 -7.28 -20.01 20.32
C CYS A 101 -8.06 -20.17 19.01
N ARG A 102 -9.41 -20.20 19.08
CA ARG A 102 -10.25 -20.14 17.87
C ARG A 102 -10.33 -18.71 17.35
N ILE A 103 -10.17 -18.52 16.04
CA ILE A 103 -10.19 -17.18 15.42
C ILE A 103 -11.46 -17.00 14.59
N GLY A 104 -11.83 -15.74 14.34
CA GLY A 104 -13.02 -15.40 13.55
C GLY A 104 -12.85 -14.08 12.83
N SER A 105 -13.92 -13.65 12.16
CA SER A 105 -13.95 -12.44 11.34
C SER A 105 -13.99 -11.12 12.11
N SER A 106 -14.02 -11.17 13.44
CA SER A 106 -13.91 -10.02 14.34
C SER A 106 -12.68 -10.15 15.25
N PRO A 107 -12.10 -9.02 15.70
CA PRO A 107 -10.93 -9.05 16.59
C PRO A 107 -11.22 -9.85 17.85
N ARG A 108 -10.44 -10.92 18.06
CA ARG A 108 -10.51 -11.74 19.27
C ARG A 108 -9.18 -11.68 20.01
N VAL A 109 -9.24 -11.34 21.29
CA VAL A 109 -8.07 -11.40 22.17
C VAL A 109 -7.68 -12.86 22.40
N CYS A 110 -6.45 -13.22 22.03
CA CYS A 110 -5.90 -14.57 22.23
C CYS A 110 -4.85 -14.61 23.35
N ASP A 111 -4.14 -13.50 23.60
CA ASP A 111 -3.21 -13.33 24.72
C ASP A 111 -3.17 -11.84 25.11
N ASN A 112 -2.46 -11.52 26.19
CA ASN A 112 -2.23 -10.14 26.62
C ASN A 112 -1.64 -9.32 25.46
N ASN A 113 -2.34 -8.25 25.08
CA ASN A 113 -1.98 -7.35 23.96
C ASN A 113 -1.94 -8.01 22.57
N VAL A 114 -2.45 -9.24 22.38
CA VAL A 114 -2.60 -9.87 21.05
C VAL A 114 -4.06 -10.11 20.73
N SER A 115 -4.53 -9.45 19.68
CA SER A 115 -5.79 -9.76 19.01
C SER A 115 -5.52 -10.47 17.68
N VAL A 116 -6.42 -11.36 17.27
CA VAL A 116 -6.35 -12.04 15.97
C VAL A 116 -7.67 -11.83 15.22
N VAL A 117 -7.58 -11.58 13.92
CA VAL A 117 -8.72 -11.47 12.99
C VAL A 117 -8.44 -12.35 11.77
N ARG A 118 -9.41 -13.18 11.40
CA ARG A 118 -9.41 -13.90 10.13
C ARG A 118 -10.13 -13.07 9.07
N LEU A 119 -9.45 -12.79 7.98
CA LEU A 119 -10.03 -12.14 6.81
C LEU A 119 -10.82 -13.19 6.02
N GLU A 120 -12.11 -12.96 5.88
CA GLU A 120 -13.02 -13.81 5.11
C GLU A 120 -13.71 -12.95 4.06
N THR A 121 -13.26 -13.05 2.81
CA THR A 121 -13.74 -12.19 1.71
C THR A 121 -15.26 -12.24 1.54
N SER A 122 -15.87 -13.42 1.72
CA SER A 122 -17.33 -13.62 1.69
C SER A 122 -18.08 -12.81 2.75
N LYS A 123 -17.48 -12.57 3.92
CA LYS A 123 -18.05 -11.70 4.96
C LYS A 123 -17.69 -10.24 4.75
N MET A 124 -16.47 -9.97 4.30
CA MET A 124 -15.96 -8.61 4.07
C MET A 124 -16.71 -7.87 2.97
N LEU A 125 -17.30 -8.58 2.01
CA LEU A 125 -18.12 -7.97 0.95
C LEU A 125 -19.50 -7.49 1.43
N LEU A 126 -20.01 -8.04 2.54
CA LEU A 126 -21.38 -7.76 3.03
C LEU A 126 -21.54 -6.31 3.51
N GLU A 127 -20.58 -5.79 4.29
CA GLU A 127 -20.63 -4.40 4.78
C GLU A 127 -20.59 -3.37 3.63
N PRO A 128 -19.68 -3.47 2.64
CA PRO A 128 -19.67 -2.61 1.45
C PRO A 128 -20.93 -2.72 0.60
N LEU A 129 -21.49 -3.92 0.42
CA LEU A 129 -22.74 -4.12 -0.31
C LEU A 129 -23.92 -3.43 0.41
N ASP A 130 -24.06 -3.65 1.72
CA ASP A 130 -25.12 -3.01 2.52
C ASP A 130 -25.05 -1.47 2.43
N ARG A 131 -23.84 -0.90 2.44
CA ARG A 131 -23.64 0.55 2.21
C ARG A 131 -24.10 0.98 0.83
N MET A 132 -23.78 0.23 -0.22
CA MET A 132 -24.27 0.52 -1.58
C MET A 132 -25.79 0.47 -1.64
N LYS A 133 -26.42 -0.55 -1.04
CA LYS A 133 -27.89 -0.69 -0.98
C LYS A 133 -28.54 0.50 -0.26
N LYS A 134 -27.97 0.93 0.87
CA LYS A 134 -28.46 2.11 1.63
C LYS A 134 -28.38 3.41 0.84
N VAL A 135 -27.32 3.59 0.06
CA VAL A 135 -27.15 4.78 -0.80
C VAL A 135 -28.11 4.73 -1.97
N ASP A 136 -28.25 3.56 -2.59
CA ASP A 136 -29.17 3.36 -3.69
C ASP A 136 -30.63 3.58 -3.28
N ALA A 137 -31.05 3.07 -2.12
CA ALA A 137 -32.39 3.28 -1.60
C ALA A 137 -32.71 4.78 -1.35
N ARG A 138 -31.70 5.60 -1.05
CA ARG A 138 -31.87 7.05 -0.81
C ARG A 138 -31.88 7.87 -2.10
N LEU A 139 -31.04 7.50 -3.05
CA LEU A 139 -30.78 8.29 -4.26
C LEU A 139 -31.40 7.69 -5.53
N ASN A 140 -31.95 6.49 -5.42
CA ASN A 140 -32.55 5.69 -6.48
C ASN A 140 -31.67 5.59 -7.74
N LEU A 141 -30.38 5.28 -7.55
CA LEU A 141 -29.36 5.31 -8.62
C LEU A 141 -29.48 4.12 -9.57
N THR A 142 -29.99 2.98 -9.09
CA THR A 142 -30.13 1.73 -9.84
C THR A 142 -31.59 1.33 -10.06
N GLN A 143 -32.55 2.20 -9.76
CA GLN A 143 -33.98 1.90 -9.91
C GLN A 143 -34.42 0.63 -9.15
N GLY A 144 -33.85 0.40 -7.97
CA GLY A 144 -34.18 -0.75 -7.10
C GLY A 144 -33.45 -2.05 -7.44
N VAL A 145 -32.57 -2.09 -8.44
CA VAL A 145 -31.81 -3.31 -8.80
C VAL A 145 -30.95 -3.81 -7.64
N LEU A 146 -30.28 -2.92 -6.91
CA LEU A 146 -29.44 -3.31 -5.76
C LEU A 146 -30.25 -3.83 -4.56
N GLU A 147 -31.53 -3.45 -4.43
CA GLU A 147 -32.38 -3.92 -3.33
C GLU A 147 -32.56 -5.43 -3.34
N GLY A 148 -32.75 -6.00 -4.53
CA GLY A 148 -32.94 -7.44 -4.75
C GLY A 148 -31.69 -8.29 -4.58
N VAL A 149 -30.50 -7.69 -4.44
CA VAL A 149 -29.25 -8.45 -4.27
C VAL A 149 -29.14 -8.99 -2.84
N VAL A 150 -29.02 -10.32 -2.71
CA VAL A 150 -28.74 -11.01 -1.45
C VAL A 150 -27.23 -11.23 -1.35
N GLY A 151 -26.59 -10.66 -0.33
CA GLY A 151 -25.13 -10.67 -0.22
C GLY A 151 -24.54 -12.07 -0.02
N GLU A 152 -25.27 -12.91 0.72
CA GLU A 152 -24.91 -14.29 1.03
C GLU A 152 -24.94 -15.21 -0.20
N GLU A 153 -25.62 -14.80 -1.28
CA GLU A 153 -25.65 -15.51 -2.57
C GLU A 153 -24.47 -15.13 -3.47
N LEU A 154 -23.74 -14.06 -3.14
CA LEU A 154 -22.62 -13.60 -3.95
C LEU A 154 -21.38 -14.46 -3.74
N GLY A 155 -20.92 -15.10 -4.81
CA GLY A 155 -19.62 -15.74 -4.85
C GLY A 155 -18.47 -14.73 -4.80
N VAL A 156 -17.33 -15.16 -4.25
CA VAL A 156 -16.08 -14.39 -4.29
C VAL A 156 -15.44 -14.57 -5.67
N LEU A 157 -15.26 -13.46 -6.39
CA LEU A 157 -14.56 -13.44 -7.69
C LEU A 157 -13.05 -13.29 -7.51
N PRO A 158 -12.23 -13.78 -8.46
CA PRO A 158 -10.78 -13.59 -8.42
C PRO A 158 -10.39 -12.11 -8.27
N GLY A 159 -9.52 -11.82 -7.31
CA GLY A 159 -9.02 -10.47 -7.02
C GLY A 159 -9.85 -9.67 -6.01
N MET A 160 -11.07 -10.11 -5.67
CA MET A 160 -11.86 -9.46 -4.61
C MET A 160 -11.17 -9.56 -3.26
N ASP A 161 -10.63 -10.72 -2.94
CA ASP A 161 -9.79 -11.01 -1.78
C ASP A 161 -8.65 -10.00 -1.58
N SER A 162 -7.88 -9.72 -2.62
CA SER A 162 -6.81 -8.73 -2.61
C SER A 162 -7.34 -7.31 -2.36
N ILE A 163 -8.45 -6.94 -3.02
CA ILE A 163 -9.08 -5.62 -2.87
C ILE A 163 -9.62 -5.43 -1.45
N PHE A 164 -10.40 -6.37 -0.93
CA PHE A 164 -10.97 -6.28 0.41
C PHE A 164 -9.90 -6.35 1.50
N SER A 165 -8.81 -7.09 1.29
CA SER A 165 -7.65 -7.06 2.17
C SER A 165 -7.01 -5.67 2.20
N ALA A 166 -6.83 -5.04 1.03
CA ALA A 166 -6.35 -3.66 0.94
C ALA A 166 -7.24 -2.70 1.73
N LEU A 167 -8.55 -2.76 1.52
CA LEU A 167 -9.53 -1.91 2.20
C LEU A 167 -9.51 -2.12 3.72
N THR A 168 -9.36 -3.37 4.18
CA THR A 168 -9.28 -3.69 5.60
C THR A 168 -7.99 -3.17 6.23
N LEU A 169 -6.85 -3.34 5.56
CA LEU A 169 -5.57 -2.79 6.00
C LEU A 169 -5.62 -1.26 6.05
N GLN A 170 -6.23 -0.62 5.06
CA GLN A 170 -6.46 0.82 5.07
C GLN A 170 -7.28 1.28 6.27
N LYS A 171 -8.38 0.57 6.56
CA LYS A 171 -9.28 0.84 7.69
C LYS A 171 -8.57 0.70 9.04
N MET A 172 -7.75 -0.34 9.22
CA MET A 172 -7.13 -0.66 10.51
C MET A 172 -5.82 0.09 10.76
N VAL A 173 -4.99 0.29 9.74
CA VAL A 173 -3.73 1.05 9.86
C VAL A 173 -3.99 2.56 9.92
N ASN A 174 -5.10 3.01 9.33
CA ASN A 174 -5.48 4.42 9.25
C ASN A 174 -4.40 5.29 8.54
N PHE A 175 -4.02 4.91 7.31
CA PHE A 175 -3.02 5.63 6.51
C PHE A 175 -3.39 7.11 6.24
N VAL A 176 -4.65 7.48 6.41
CA VAL A 176 -5.16 8.84 6.23
C VAL A 176 -5.86 9.27 7.52
N PRO A 177 -5.29 10.15 8.35
CA PRO A 177 -6.01 10.70 9.49
C PRO A 177 -7.23 11.49 8.98
N GLY A 178 -8.42 10.91 9.05
CA GLY A 178 -9.69 11.59 8.82
C GLY A 178 -10.24 12.18 10.11
N GLU A 179 -11.04 13.24 10.01
CA GLU A 179 -11.68 14.05 11.05
C GLU A 179 -12.69 13.29 11.95
N ARG A 180 -12.39 12.05 12.34
CA ARG A 180 -12.96 11.51 13.57
C ARG A 180 -12.17 12.12 14.72
N ASN A 181 -12.89 12.85 15.57
CA ASN A 181 -12.49 13.15 16.94
C ASN A 181 -11.64 12.00 17.49
N LEU A 182 -10.33 12.23 17.69
CA LEU A 182 -9.50 11.61 18.73
C LEU A 182 -9.76 10.11 18.99
N SER A 183 -10.14 9.32 17.98
CA SER A 183 -10.51 7.93 18.18
C SER A 183 -9.21 7.17 18.35
N GLN A 184 -8.96 6.76 19.59
CA GLN A 184 -7.76 6.09 20.07
C GLN A 184 -7.24 5.09 19.04
N ARG A 185 -5.94 5.14 18.78
CA ARG A 185 -5.18 4.07 18.12
C ARG A 185 -5.58 2.72 18.76
N GLU A 186 -6.30 1.90 18.00
CA GLU A 186 -6.77 0.60 18.51
C GLU A 186 -5.60 -0.36 18.68
N PHE A 187 -4.67 -0.35 17.71
CA PHE A 187 -3.47 -1.19 17.69
C PHE A 187 -2.21 -0.38 17.41
N ASP A 188 -1.15 -0.71 18.12
CA ASP A 188 0.18 -0.19 17.87
C ASP A 188 0.83 -0.84 16.64
N VAL A 189 0.68 -2.15 16.52
CA VAL A 189 1.23 -2.95 15.42
C VAL A 189 0.15 -3.82 14.82
N ILE A 190 0.09 -3.85 13.50
CA ILE A 190 -0.71 -4.79 12.74
C ILE A 190 0.25 -5.72 12.00
N VAL A 191 0.16 -7.01 12.27
CA VAL A 191 0.91 -8.04 11.55
C VAL A 191 -0.03 -8.66 10.53
N TYR A 192 0.34 -8.62 9.25
CA TYR A 192 -0.46 -9.12 8.14
C TYR A 192 0.16 -10.37 7.54
N ASP A 193 -0.50 -11.51 7.73
CA ASP A 193 -0.25 -12.77 7.05
C ASP A 193 -1.18 -12.92 5.84
N GLY A 194 -0.68 -12.48 4.68
CA GLY A 194 -1.42 -12.48 3.41
C GLY A 194 -1.53 -13.86 2.76
N MET A 195 -2.38 -13.97 1.73
CA MET A 195 -2.63 -15.24 1.02
C MET A 195 -1.38 -15.76 0.32
N SER A 196 -0.74 -14.89 -0.46
CA SER A 196 0.46 -15.22 -1.23
C SER A 196 1.43 -14.04 -1.23
N THR A 197 2.69 -14.35 -1.54
CA THR A 197 3.73 -13.31 -1.65
C THR A 197 3.47 -12.42 -2.86
N GLU A 198 3.01 -13.01 -3.97
CA GLU A 198 2.68 -12.34 -5.21
C GLU A 198 1.52 -11.36 -5.02
N GLU A 199 0.45 -11.75 -4.33
CA GLU A 199 -0.67 -10.85 -4.01
C GLU A 199 -0.26 -9.74 -3.05
N THR A 200 0.56 -10.05 -2.05
CA THR A 200 1.08 -9.04 -1.12
C THR A 200 1.94 -8.01 -1.85
N LEU A 201 2.80 -8.44 -2.78
CA LEU A 201 3.58 -7.54 -3.64
C LEU A 201 2.68 -6.72 -4.57
N ARG A 202 1.63 -7.32 -5.14
CA ARG A 202 0.65 -6.62 -5.96
C ARG A 202 -0.10 -5.57 -5.15
N LEU A 203 -0.54 -5.89 -3.94
CA LEU A 203 -1.17 -4.98 -3.00
C LEU A 203 -0.28 -3.75 -2.74
N ILE A 204 0.99 -3.96 -2.39
CA ILE A 204 1.97 -2.90 -2.13
C ILE A 204 2.17 -2.04 -3.38
N SER A 205 2.40 -2.66 -4.54
CA SER A 205 2.63 -1.92 -5.79
C SER A 205 1.38 -1.18 -6.30
N THR A 206 0.18 -1.64 -5.91
CA THR A 206 -1.10 -1.07 -6.37
C THR A 206 -1.27 0.35 -5.87
N THR A 207 -0.78 0.72 -4.68
CA THR A 207 -0.96 2.10 -4.18
C THR A 207 -0.26 3.14 -5.06
N ASP A 208 0.88 2.80 -5.65
CA ASP A 208 1.54 3.67 -6.61
C ASP A 208 0.90 3.66 -7.99
N ARG A 209 0.46 2.48 -8.43
CA ARG A 209 0.04 2.23 -9.82
C ARG A 209 -1.44 2.55 -10.06
N ALA A 210 -2.29 2.40 -9.04
CA ALA A 210 -3.72 2.68 -9.11
C ALA A 210 -4.00 4.13 -9.51
N ARG A 211 -3.14 5.09 -9.13
CA ARG A 211 -3.25 6.49 -9.55
C ARG A 211 -3.29 6.65 -11.07
N TRP A 212 -2.53 5.84 -11.80
CA TRP A 212 -2.55 5.87 -13.27
C TRP A 212 -3.87 5.36 -13.82
N TYR A 213 -4.38 4.24 -13.32
CA TYR A 213 -5.68 3.71 -13.72
C TYR A 213 -6.80 4.70 -13.41
N LEU A 214 -6.79 5.30 -12.22
CA LEU A 214 -7.75 6.33 -11.83
C LEU A 214 -7.67 7.55 -12.73
N LYS A 215 -6.47 8.00 -13.12
CA LYS A 215 -6.33 9.08 -14.08
C LYS A 215 -7.00 8.74 -15.41
N TYR A 216 -6.84 7.52 -15.92
CA TYR A 216 -7.54 7.10 -17.14
C TYR A 216 -9.04 7.03 -16.94
N MET A 217 -9.52 6.44 -15.84
CA MET A 217 -10.95 6.37 -15.51
C MET A 217 -11.57 7.75 -15.37
N ARG A 218 -10.93 8.68 -14.67
CA ARG A 218 -11.35 10.08 -14.55
C ARG A 218 -11.41 10.77 -15.91
N ASN A 219 -10.39 10.60 -16.75
CA ASN A 219 -10.42 11.13 -18.12
C ASN A 219 -11.58 10.55 -18.94
N MET A 220 -11.86 9.25 -18.83
CA MET A 220 -13.01 8.65 -19.52
C MET A 220 -14.34 9.20 -18.97
N ALA A 221 -14.46 9.34 -17.65
CA ALA A 221 -15.62 9.92 -16.99
C ALA A 221 -15.86 11.38 -17.40
N GLU A 222 -14.81 12.20 -17.51
CA GLU A 222 -14.93 13.64 -17.79
C GLU A 222 -14.98 13.97 -19.30
N LYS A 223 -14.34 13.17 -20.16
CA LYS A 223 -14.16 13.48 -21.59
C LYS A 223 -15.09 12.73 -22.53
N THR A 224 -15.82 11.73 -22.06
CA THR A 224 -16.78 10.97 -22.90
C THR A 224 -18.21 11.31 -22.53
N ASP A 225 -19.12 11.32 -23.51
CA ASP A 225 -20.53 11.63 -23.30
C ASP A 225 -21.19 10.64 -22.35
N ILE A 226 -20.93 9.34 -22.55
CA ILE A 226 -21.43 8.26 -21.68
C ILE A 226 -20.86 8.40 -20.27
N GLY A 227 -19.56 8.70 -20.15
CA GLY A 227 -18.90 8.90 -18.87
C GLY A 227 -19.52 10.06 -18.09
N ARG A 228 -19.73 11.21 -18.72
CA ARG A 228 -20.32 12.38 -18.06
C ARG A 228 -21.74 12.13 -17.56
N LEU A 229 -22.49 11.30 -18.29
CA LEU A 229 -23.85 10.92 -17.92
C LEU A 229 -23.91 9.93 -16.75
N THR A 230 -23.01 8.93 -16.72
CA THR A 230 -23.11 7.78 -15.81
C THR A 230 -22.14 7.80 -14.64
N ALA A 231 -20.96 8.42 -14.80
CA ALA A 231 -19.90 8.39 -13.81
C ALA A 231 -20.28 9.00 -12.45
N PRO A 232 -21.03 10.12 -12.34
CA PRO A 232 -21.37 10.68 -11.03
C PRO A 232 -22.08 9.67 -10.11
N SER A 233 -23.09 8.96 -10.63
CA SER A 233 -23.85 7.96 -9.88
C SER A 233 -23.00 6.76 -9.49
N LEU A 234 -22.22 6.22 -10.44
CA LEU A 234 -21.35 5.06 -10.21
C LEU A 234 -20.22 5.38 -9.22
N LEU A 235 -19.60 6.55 -9.36
CA LEU A 235 -18.54 7.03 -8.47
C LEU A 235 -19.06 7.21 -7.05
N LYS A 236 -20.27 7.76 -6.89
CA LYS A 236 -20.91 7.93 -5.58
C LYS A 236 -21.20 6.59 -4.89
N LEU A 237 -21.72 5.62 -5.63
CA LEU A 237 -21.92 4.25 -5.12
C LEU A 237 -20.59 3.59 -4.72
N ALA A 238 -19.58 3.64 -5.60
CA ALA A 238 -18.28 3.02 -5.36
C ALA A 238 -17.54 3.68 -4.19
N TYR A 239 -17.60 5.00 -4.06
CA TYR A 239 -16.97 5.71 -2.96
C TYR A 239 -17.63 5.42 -1.62
N GLU A 240 -18.96 5.29 -1.56
CA GLU A 240 -19.69 4.92 -0.33
C GLU A 240 -19.43 3.47 0.11
N SER A 241 -19.27 2.55 -0.85
CA SER A 241 -18.98 1.14 -0.55
C SER A 241 -17.60 0.98 0.11
N ILE A 242 -16.61 1.73 -0.39
CA ILE A 242 -15.22 1.73 0.08
C ILE A 242 -15.04 2.56 1.35
N ARG A 243 -16.01 3.40 1.68
CA ARG A 243 -15.82 4.54 2.58
C ARG A 243 -15.26 4.17 3.96
N LEU A 244 -14.08 4.71 4.26
CA LEU A 244 -13.37 4.42 5.51
C LEU A 244 -13.75 5.38 6.66
N TYR A 245 -14.32 6.56 6.36
CA TYR A 245 -14.63 7.63 7.34
C TYR A 245 -16.10 8.08 7.29
N GLY A 246 -16.62 8.58 8.42
CA GLY A 246 -18.01 9.08 8.54
C GLY A 246 -18.13 10.59 8.33
N GLY A 247 -18.99 11.00 7.39
CA GLY A 247 -19.44 12.37 7.12
C GLY A 247 -20.66 12.32 6.18
N SER A 248 -21.36 13.42 5.91
CA SER A 248 -22.38 13.39 4.83
C SER A 248 -21.71 13.54 3.46
N ILE A 249 -22.15 12.77 2.45
CA ILE A 249 -21.74 12.92 1.04
C ILE A 249 -22.67 13.86 0.28
N GLU A 250 -23.77 14.29 0.90
CA GLU A 250 -24.81 15.05 0.20
C GLU A 250 -24.26 16.28 -0.54
N ASP A 251 -23.14 16.86 -0.07
CA ASP A 251 -22.53 18.04 -0.67
C ASP A 251 -21.23 17.79 -1.48
N LYS A 252 -20.72 16.54 -1.56
CA LYS A 252 -19.46 16.29 -2.28
C LYS A 252 -19.67 16.14 -3.79
N THR A 253 -18.94 16.94 -4.54
CA THR A 253 -18.88 16.88 -6.00
C THR A 253 -18.06 15.68 -6.49
N SER A 254 -18.30 15.22 -7.73
CA SER A 254 -17.51 14.15 -8.34
C SER A 254 -16.00 14.45 -8.37
N ALA A 255 -15.62 15.71 -8.55
CA ALA A 255 -14.23 16.15 -8.55
C ALA A 255 -13.57 15.95 -7.18
N GLU A 256 -14.25 16.36 -6.10
CA GLU A 256 -13.76 16.17 -4.73
C GLU A 256 -13.65 14.69 -4.37
N ILE A 257 -14.57 13.84 -4.84
CA ILE A 257 -14.49 12.39 -4.66
C ILE A 257 -13.23 11.82 -5.35
N TRP A 258 -12.96 12.22 -6.59
CA TRP A 258 -11.73 11.81 -7.29
C TRP A 258 -10.47 12.24 -6.55
N ASP A 259 -10.43 13.49 -6.09
CA ASP A 259 -9.29 14.06 -5.37
C ASP A 259 -9.07 13.36 -4.01
N ASP A 260 -10.15 12.98 -3.32
CA ASP A 260 -10.07 12.20 -2.09
C ASP A 260 -9.50 10.81 -2.31
N ILE A 261 -9.93 10.10 -3.37
CA ILE A 261 -9.39 8.77 -3.71
C ILE A 261 -7.90 8.88 -4.04
N GLU A 262 -7.50 9.88 -4.84
CA GLU A 262 -6.10 10.10 -5.19
C GLU A 262 -5.25 10.39 -3.95
N ARG A 263 -5.75 11.23 -3.03
CA ARG A 263 -5.10 11.55 -1.76
C ARG A 263 -4.92 10.31 -0.88
N VAL A 264 -5.92 9.43 -0.81
CA VAL A 264 -5.84 8.18 -0.05
C VAL A 264 -4.73 7.29 -0.62
N LEU A 265 -4.70 7.09 -1.93
CA LEU A 265 -3.67 6.26 -2.57
C LEU A 265 -2.27 6.83 -2.42
N GLU A 266 -2.11 8.15 -2.54
CA GLU A 266 -0.82 8.82 -2.36
C GLU A 266 -0.28 8.62 -0.93
N LYS A 267 -1.10 8.88 0.09
CA LYS A 267 -0.70 8.66 1.50
C LYS A 267 -0.36 7.20 1.80
N SER A 268 -1.07 6.28 1.16
CA SER A 268 -0.85 4.85 1.31
C SER A 268 0.49 4.40 0.71
N SER A 269 0.80 4.88 -0.49
CA SER A 269 2.10 4.65 -1.15
C SER A 269 3.27 5.13 -0.29
N VAL A 270 3.19 6.35 0.24
CA VAL A 270 4.23 6.90 1.13
C VAL A 270 4.39 6.05 2.40
N SER A 271 3.31 5.43 2.88
CA SER A 271 3.39 4.62 4.09
C SER A 271 4.05 3.26 3.87
N PHE A 272 4.01 2.69 2.66
CA PHE A 272 4.72 1.45 2.30
C PHE A 272 6.21 1.65 2.01
N THR A 273 6.65 2.89 1.78
CA THR A 273 8.06 3.26 1.64
C THR A 273 8.69 3.67 2.96
N ASP A 274 7.89 4.16 3.92
CA ASP A 274 8.34 4.58 5.24
C ASP A 274 8.57 3.38 6.18
N SER A 275 9.85 3.09 6.45
CA SER A 275 10.25 1.95 7.29
C SER A 275 9.81 2.07 8.76
N SER A 276 9.38 3.25 9.21
CA SER A 276 8.80 3.42 10.54
C SER A 276 7.35 2.91 10.60
N LYS A 277 6.61 3.03 9.49
CA LYS A 277 5.20 2.65 9.36
C LYS A 277 5.00 1.28 8.73
N PHE A 278 5.91 0.83 7.88
CA PHE A 278 5.81 -0.46 7.21
C PHE A 278 7.08 -1.29 7.40
N GLY A 279 6.91 -2.55 7.79
CA GLY A 279 7.98 -3.53 7.89
C GLY A 279 7.70 -4.73 6.99
N CYS A 280 8.67 -5.11 6.17
CA CYS A 280 8.55 -6.25 5.26
C CYS A 280 9.77 -7.15 5.41
N TYR A 281 9.57 -8.43 5.73
CA TYR A 281 10.65 -9.37 6.00
C TYR A 281 10.61 -10.54 5.01
N LEU A 282 11.77 -11.01 4.57
CA LEU A 282 11.88 -12.24 3.79
C LEU A 282 11.89 -13.43 4.74
N VAL A 283 11.18 -14.50 4.41
CA VAL A 283 11.16 -15.74 5.17
C VAL A 283 11.54 -16.91 4.27
N MET A 284 12.44 -17.76 4.73
CA MET A 284 12.89 -18.92 3.97
C MET A 284 13.30 -20.10 4.85
N ASP A 285 13.17 -21.28 4.26
CA ASP A 285 13.83 -22.50 4.72
C ASP A 285 15.27 -22.51 4.19
N THR A 286 16.26 -22.40 5.07
CA THR A 286 17.68 -22.34 4.66
C THR A 286 18.23 -23.70 4.26
N SER A 287 17.56 -24.80 4.60
CA SER A 287 17.96 -26.15 4.18
C SER A 287 17.70 -26.42 2.69
N ARG A 288 16.82 -25.62 2.06
CA ARG A 288 16.41 -25.79 0.65
C ARG A 288 16.90 -24.63 -0.21
N SER A 289 17.80 -24.92 -1.15
CA SER A 289 18.30 -23.93 -2.13
C SER A 289 17.18 -23.18 -2.87
N THR A 290 16.14 -23.91 -3.31
CA THR A 290 15.00 -23.28 -4.01
C THR A 290 14.21 -22.28 -3.15
N SER A 291 14.21 -22.43 -1.82
CA SER A 291 13.59 -21.44 -0.92
C SER A 291 14.47 -20.21 -0.77
N VAL A 292 15.79 -20.40 -0.73
CA VAL A 292 16.77 -19.31 -0.68
C VAL A 292 16.73 -18.49 -1.97
N ASP A 293 16.72 -19.15 -3.13
CA ASP A 293 16.67 -18.47 -4.43
C ASP A 293 15.32 -17.76 -4.64
N ALA A 294 14.22 -18.34 -4.16
CA ALA A 294 12.91 -17.66 -4.15
C ALA A 294 12.92 -16.40 -3.27
N ALA A 295 13.53 -16.46 -2.08
CA ALA A 295 13.64 -15.28 -1.21
C ALA A 295 14.49 -14.17 -1.86
N LEU A 296 15.59 -14.52 -2.54
CA LEU A 296 16.37 -13.56 -3.32
C LEU A 296 15.52 -12.92 -4.43
N ARG A 297 14.74 -13.72 -5.16
CA ARG A 297 13.84 -13.20 -6.19
C ARG A 297 12.79 -12.26 -5.59
N TYR A 298 12.17 -12.63 -4.47
CA TYR A 298 11.19 -11.78 -3.81
C TYR A 298 11.78 -10.48 -3.25
N TRP A 299 13.07 -10.45 -2.91
CA TRP A 299 13.76 -9.21 -2.58
C TRP A 299 13.75 -8.23 -3.75
N GLY A 300 14.13 -8.68 -4.95
CA GLY A 300 14.06 -7.90 -6.17
C GLY A 300 12.64 -7.44 -6.50
N CYS A 301 11.67 -8.35 -6.37
CA CYS A 301 10.26 -8.03 -6.61
C CYS A 301 9.71 -7.00 -5.61
N ALA A 302 10.12 -7.05 -4.34
CA ALA A 302 9.74 -6.06 -3.33
C ALA A 302 10.26 -4.66 -3.68
N ILE A 303 11.53 -4.57 -4.12
CA ILE A 303 12.10 -3.31 -4.60
C ILE A 303 11.36 -2.80 -5.84
N GLN A 304 10.99 -3.68 -6.78
CA GLN A 304 10.20 -3.29 -7.96
C GLN A 304 8.76 -2.89 -7.59
N ALA A 305 8.19 -3.49 -6.56
CA ALA A 305 6.89 -3.10 -6.01
C ALA A 305 6.92 -1.75 -5.28
N GLY A 306 8.12 -1.19 -5.02
CA GLY A 306 8.30 0.10 -4.38
C GLY A 306 8.44 0.03 -2.86
N THR A 307 8.80 -1.13 -2.29
CA THR A 307 9.03 -1.26 -0.85
C THR A 307 10.44 -1.75 -0.53
N HIS A 308 10.83 -1.59 0.74
CA HIS A 308 12.13 -2.02 1.26
C HIS A 308 11.96 -3.26 2.12
N ILE A 309 12.93 -4.16 2.05
CA ILE A 309 13.03 -5.30 2.95
C ILE A 309 13.79 -4.87 4.21
N CYS A 310 13.22 -5.15 5.37
CA CYS A 310 13.80 -4.85 6.69
C CYS A 310 14.85 -5.85 7.12
N GLY A 311 14.73 -7.08 6.67
CA GLY A 311 15.66 -8.14 6.98
C GLY A 311 15.16 -9.48 6.52
N VAL A 312 15.92 -10.50 6.90
CA VAL A 312 15.75 -11.86 6.45
C VAL A 312 15.59 -12.76 7.67
N LEU A 313 14.56 -13.59 7.65
CA LEU A 313 14.25 -14.58 8.67
C LEU A 313 14.43 -15.98 8.06
N GLY A 314 15.40 -16.72 8.56
CA GLY A 314 15.65 -18.09 8.14
C GLY A 314 15.28 -19.07 9.25
N PHE A 315 14.81 -20.25 8.88
CA PHE A 315 14.79 -21.40 9.78
C PHE A 315 15.39 -22.60 9.06
N ASP A 316 15.97 -23.52 9.83
CA ASP A 316 16.49 -24.78 9.34
C ASP A 316 15.93 -25.90 10.22
N PRO A 317 15.21 -26.88 9.64
CA PRO A 317 14.67 -28.02 10.39
C PRO A 317 15.75 -28.97 10.95
N THR A 318 16.94 -28.98 10.35
CA THR A 318 17.98 -29.99 10.56
C THR A 318 19.15 -29.50 11.41
N SER A 319 19.39 -28.19 11.43
CA SER A 319 20.49 -27.54 12.15
C SER A 319 20.02 -26.24 12.74
N SER A 320 20.50 -25.84 13.91
CA SER A 320 20.23 -24.51 14.46
C SER A 320 21.16 -23.43 13.88
N VAL A 321 22.16 -23.81 13.08
CA VAL A 321 23.20 -22.92 12.55
C VAL A 321 22.99 -22.69 11.07
N VAL A 322 22.77 -21.42 10.69
CA VAL A 322 22.68 -20.99 9.29
C VAL A 322 24.09 -20.81 8.72
N THR A 323 24.30 -21.36 7.52
CA THR A 323 25.58 -21.26 6.81
C THR A 323 25.90 -19.82 6.43
N GLU A 324 27.12 -19.37 6.72
CA GLU A 324 27.62 -18.02 6.41
C GLU A 324 27.50 -17.66 4.92
N SER A 325 27.59 -18.65 4.03
CA SER A 325 27.40 -18.49 2.59
C SER A 325 25.99 -18.00 2.21
N ILE A 326 24.95 -18.35 2.98
CA ILE A 326 23.59 -17.87 2.76
C ILE A 326 23.49 -16.42 3.21
N ILE A 327 24.04 -16.08 4.37
CA ILE A 327 24.03 -14.71 4.92
C ILE A 327 24.71 -13.75 3.93
N GLN A 328 25.85 -14.13 3.36
CA GLN A 328 26.56 -13.36 2.33
C GLN A 328 25.71 -13.05 1.09
N LYS A 329 24.77 -13.93 0.72
CA LYS A 329 23.86 -13.67 -0.41
C LYS A 329 22.91 -12.49 -0.15
N PHE A 330 22.54 -12.24 1.10
CA PHE A 330 21.54 -11.23 1.46
C PHE A 330 22.13 -9.93 2.00
N LEU A 331 23.46 -9.80 2.11
CA LEU A 331 24.08 -8.54 2.47
C LEU A 331 23.60 -7.40 1.54
N PRO A 332 23.29 -6.20 2.10
CA PRO A 332 23.54 -5.77 3.48
C PRO A 332 22.38 -6.03 4.48
N LEU A 333 21.39 -6.86 4.12
CA LEU A 333 20.23 -7.10 4.99
C LEU A 333 20.62 -7.82 6.28
N PRO A 334 20.10 -7.40 7.45
CA PRO A 334 20.24 -8.14 8.69
C PRO A 334 19.52 -9.49 8.60
N PHE A 335 20.13 -10.51 9.23
CA PHE A 335 19.65 -11.89 9.21
C PHE A 335 19.27 -12.34 10.63
N GLY A 336 18.11 -13.00 10.76
CA GLY A 336 17.61 -13.57 12.01
C GLY A 336 17.22 -15.03 11.83
N CYS A 337 17.47 -15.83 12.86
CA CYS A 337 17.05 -17.23 12.90
C CYS A 337 15.73 -17.36 13.64
N LEU A 338 14.78 -18.10 13.05
CA LEU A 338 13.53 -18.51 13.66
C LEU A 338 13.61 -19.98 14.11
N PRO A 339 12.95 -20.34 15.22
CA PRO A 339 12.87 -21.72 15.67
C PRO A 339 12.01 -22.55 14.71
N TYR A 340 12.42 -23.79 14.48
CA TYR A 340 11.59 -24.77 13.77
C TYR A 340 10.54 -25.36 14.74
N ILE A 341 9.27 -25.29 14.35
CA ILE A 341 8.16 -25.88 15.10
C ILE A 341 7.87 -27.25 14.48
N SER A 342 8.26 -28.32 15.18
CA SER A 342 8.08 -29.70 14.75
C SER A 342 6.77 -30.34 15.23
N SER A 343 6.16 -29.82 16.30
CA SER A 343 4.96 -30.38 16.92
C SER A 343 3.69 -29.63 16.48
N GLU A 344 2.62 -30.39 16.20
CA GLU A 344 1.28 -29.86 15.93
C GLU A 344 0.46 -29.58 17.21
N GLU A 345 1.02 -29.87 18.39
CA GLU A 345 0.39 -29.61 19.69
C GLU A 345 0.65 -28.18 20.19
N CYS A 346 -0.08 -27.75 21.22
CA CYS A 346 -0.03 -26.42 21.81
C CYS A 346 1.42 -25.96 22.06
N VAL A 347 1.89 -25.00 21.27
CA VAL A 347 3.27 -24.54 21.33
C VAL A 347 3.36 -23.41 22.37
N ASP A 348 4.32 -23.50 23.30
CA ASP A 348 4.63 -22.38 24.19
C ASP A 348 5.34 -21.27 23.40
N LEU A 349 4.54 -20.39 22.80
CA LEU A 349 5.03 -19.24 22.05
C LEU A 349 5.93 -18.33 22.91
N LYS A 350 5.66 -18.19 24.21
CA LYS A 350 6.42 -17.30 25.09
C LYS A 350 7.84 -17.82 25.29
N ALA A 351 7.98 -19.10 25.61
CA ALA A 351 9.30 -19.74 25.72
C ALA A 351 10.10 -19.67 24.41
N MET A 352 9.43 -19.82 23.26
CA MET A 352 10.09 -19.66 21.96
C MET A 352 10.59 -18.24 21.74
N ILE A 353 9.77 -17.22 22.02
CA ILE A 353 10.19 -15.82 21.90
C ILE A 353 11.35 -15.50 22.85
N GLU A 354 11.35 -16.03 24.06
CA GLU A 354 12.45 -15.84 25.00
C GLU A 354 13.75 -16.46 24.50
N SER A 355 13.69 -17.64 23.85
CA SER A 355 14.85 -18.32 23.25
C SER A 355 15.37 -17.70 21.95
N LEU A 356 14.63 -16.78 21.31
CA LEU A 356 15.12 -16.05 20.14
C LEU A 356 16.42 -15.29 20.45
N ASN A 357 17.37 -15.37 19.51
CA ASN A 357 18.63 -14.65 19.62
C ASN A 357 18.40 -13.12 19.60
N LYS A 358 19.43 -12.38 20.05
CA LYS A 358 19.36 -10.93 20.12
C LYS A 358 19.15 -10.29 18.74
N ASP A 359 19.80 -10.82 17.70
CA ASP A 359 19.72 -10.28 16.33
C ASP A 359 18.29 -10.38 15.75
N THR A 360 17.58 -11.49 15.97
CA THR A 360 16.17 -11.65 15.57
C THR A 360 15.25 -10.72 16.35
N LYS A 361 15.49 -10.54 17.65
CA LYS A 361 14.73 -9.58 18.47
C LYS A 361 14.98 -8.14 18.00
N ASP A 362 16.22 -7.81 17.68
CA ASP A 362 16.62 -6.49 17.18
C ASP A 362 16.07 -6.22 15.76
N LEU A 363 15.91 -7.26 14.93
CA LEU A 363 15.23 -7.20 13.64
C LEU A 363 13.76 -6.78 13.75
N PHE A 364 13.04 -7.29 14.75
CA PHE A 364 11.66 -6.88 15.01
C PHE A 364 11.57 -5.49 15.65
N ARG A 365 12.52 -5.11 16.53
CA ARG A 365 12.54 -3.76 17.16
C ARG A 365 12.93 -2.64 16.20
N THR A 366 13.93 -2.88 15.37
CA THR A 366 14.65 -1.79 14.67
C THR A 366 14.00 -1.50 13.33
N SER A 367 13.22 -0.43 13.29
CA SER A 367 12.61 0.13 12.07
C SER A 367 13.59 0.95 11.21
N SER A 368 14.81 1.22 11.70
CA SER A 368 15.70 2.26 11.18
C SER A 368 16.88 1.79 10.32
N ARG A 369 17.05 0.47 10.06
CA ARG A 369 18.16 -0.04 9.23
C ARG A 369 17.81 -0.28 7.76
N CYS A 370 16.58 0.00 7.32
CA CYS A 370 16.22 0.05 5.89
C CYS A 370 16.82 1.29 5.21
N SER A 371 18.14 1.46 5.20
CA SER A 371 18.76 2.74 4.84
C SER A 371 19.67 2.67 3.62
N GLU A 372 19.33 1.84 2.63
CA GLU A 372 19.87 2.02 1.29
C GLU A 372 18.72 2.31 0.33
N SER A 373 18.77 3.51 -0.27
CA SER A 373 17.86 3.88 -1.34
C SER A 373 18.06 2.89 -2.48
N SER A 374 16.97 2.24 -2.92
CA SER A 374 17.02 1.32 -4.07
C SER A 374 17.41 2.01 -5.38
N VAL A 375 17.37 3.35 -5.39
CA VAL A 375 17.71 4.20 -6.52
C VAL A 375 18.71 5.25 -6.08
N ILE A 376 19.86 5.29 -6.73
CA ILE A 376 20.91 6.29 -6.51
C ILE A 376 21.02 7.12 -7.79
N PHE A 377 20.92 8.44 -7.64
CA PHE A 377 21.07 9.40 -8.73
C PHE A 377 22.43 10.08 -8.61
N ASP A 378 23.25 9.99 -9.66
CA ASP A 378 24.51 10.71 -9.76
C ASP A 378 24.42 11.75 -10.90
N PRO A 379 24.17 13.03 -10.56
CA PRO A 379 24.10 14.11 -11.55
C PRO A 379 25.43 14.37 -12.26
N SER A 380 26.58 14.07 -11.62
CA SER A 380 27.90 14.36 -12.17
C SER A 380 28.24 13.43 -13.34
N GLN A 381 27.90 12.16 -13.20
CA GLN A 381 28.06 11.14 -14.25
C GLN A 381 26.83 10.98 -15.14
N LYS A 382 25.76 11.74 -14.87
CA LYS A 382 24.42 11.56 -15.46
C LYS A 382 23.98 10.10 -15.41
N SER A 383 24.20 9.41 -14.29
CA SER A 383 23.92 7.99 -14.14
C SER A 383 22.88 7.72 -13.05
N VAL A 384 22.04 6.71 -13.28
CA VAL A 384 21.04 6.23 -12.33
C VAL A 384 21.36 4.77 -12.04
N THR A 385 21.58 4.46 -10.77
CA THR A 385 21.88 3.10 -10.32
C THR A 385 20.66 2.55 -9.59
N LEU A 386 20.19 1.40 -10.05
CA LEU A 386 19.01 0.71 -9.52
C LEU A 386 19.45 -0.63 -8.96
N PHE A 387 19.30 -0.79 -7.64
CA PHE A 387 19.60 -2.06 -6.99
C PHE A 387 18.48 -3.07 -7.28
N MET A 388 18.83 -4.20 -7.91
CA MET A 388 17.93 -5.19 -8.47
C MET A 388 18.43 -6.62 -8.17
N PRO A 389 18.47 -7.01 -6.87
CA PRO A 389 18.91 -8.34 -6.46
C PRO A 389 17.93 -9.42 -6.91
N GLY A 390 18.42 -10.65 -7.08
CA GLY A 390 17.59 -11.80 -7.42
C GLY A 390 17.04 -11.82 -8.84
N PHE A 391 17.55 -10.93 -9.70
CA PHE A 391 17.20 -10.92 -11.12
C PHE A 391 18.41 -11.20 -12.03
N ASP A 392 18.14 -11.90 -13.12
CA ASP A 392 19.08 -12.08 -14.21
C ASP A 392 19.02 -10.91 -15.20
N LYS A 393 20.14 -10.64 -15.89
CA LYS A 393 20.18 -9.55 -16.90
C LYS A 393 19.11 -9.72 -17.99
N ALA A 394 18.80 -10.96 -18.37
CA ALA A 394 17.89 -11.26 -19.49
C ALA A 394 16.42 -10.95 -19.19
N GLU A 395 16.01 -10.92 -17.92
CA GLU A 395 14.61 -10.62 -17.55
C GLU A 395 14.35 -9.12 -17.33
N ILE A 396 15.40 -8.31 -17.22
CA ILE A 396 15.28 -6.87 -16.96
C ILE A 396 15.06 -6.14 -18.29
N LYS A 397 13.91 -5.48 -18.42
CA LYS A 397 13.61 -4.60 -19.56
C LYS A 397 13.57 -3.15 -19.11
N LEU A 398 14.17 -2.28 -19.90
CA LEU A 398 14.24 -0.83 -19.63
C LEU A 398 13.59 -0.08 -20.79
N TYR A 399 12.67 0.81 -20.46
CA TYR A 399 12.00 1.69 -21.41
C TYR A 399 12.14 3.13 -20.94
N GLN A 400 12.13 4.06 -21.90
CA GLN A 400 12.13 5.49 -21.63
C GLN A 400 10.79 6.10 -22.04
N TYR A 401 10.17 6.85 -21.13
CA TYR A 401 8.87 7.48 -21.35
C TYR A 401 8.94 9.00 -21.25
N ARG A 402 7.84 9.65 -21.68
CA ARG A 402 7.58 11.09 -21.53
C ARG A 402 8.77 11.98 -21.93
N GLY A 403 9.34 11.70 -23.11
CA GLY A 403 10.43 12.49 -23.68
C GLY A 403 11.76 12.43 -22.92
N GLY A 404 11.94 11.44 -22.03
CA GLY A 404 13.19 11.26 -21.28
C GLY A 404 13.16 11.77 -19.84
N SER A 405 11.98 12.05 -19.30
CA SER A 405 11.78 12.42 -17.89
C SER A 405 11.56 11.22 -16.96
N GLU A 406 11.22 10.06 -17.50
CA GLU A 406 10.88 8.86 -16.75
C GLU A 406 11.53 7.61 -17.36
N LEU A 407 12.01 6.72 -16.49
CA LEU A 407 12.45 5.36 -16.84
C LEU A 407 11.41 4.35 -16.34
N LEU A 408 10.95 3.46 -17.21
CA LEU A 408 10.14 2.32 -16.81
C LEU A 408 11.03 1.08 -16.81
N VAL A 409 11.12 0.43 -15.66
CA VAL A 409 11.85 -0.82 -15.49
C VAL A 409 10.83 -1.93 -15.31
N GLU A 410 10.96 -3.01 -16.08
CA GLU A 410 10.17 -4.22 -15.95
C GLU A 410 11.09 -5.38 -15.53
N ALA A 411 10.78 -6.01 -14.40
CA ALA A 411 11.46 -7.20 -13.90
C ALA A 411 10.55 -7.91 -12.88
N GLY A 412 10.61 -9.24 -12.81
CA GLY A 412 9.86 -10.01 -11.81
C GLY A 412 8.33 -9.88 -11.87
N ASP A 413 7.76 -9.75 -13.06
CA ASP A 413 6.33 -9.45 -13.28
C ASP A 413 5.86 -8.14 -12.61
N GLN A 414 6.80 -7.21 -12.40
CA GLN A 414 6.54 -5.87 -11.88
C GLN A 414 7.04 -4.82 -12.87
N ARG A 415 6.40 -3.65 -12.85
CA ARG A 415 6.83 -2.48 -13.61
C ARG A 415 6.92 -1.29 -12.68
N ARG A 416 8.09 -0.66 -12.60
CA ARG A 416 8.35 0.50 -11.75
C ARG A 416 8.73 1.71 -12.60
N VAL A 417 8.06 2.82 -12.35
CA VAL A 417 8.40 4.11 -12.98
C VAL A 417 9.35 4.86 -12.05
N ILE A 418 10.53 5.19 -12.57
CA ILE A 418 11.54 6.01 -11.90
C ILE A 418 11.51 7.40 -12.52
N LYS A 419 11.10 8.40 -11.74
CA LYS A 419 11.11 9.80 -12.16
C LYS A 419 12.53 10.35 -12.07
N LEU A 420 13.00 10.94 -13.16
CA LEU A 420 14.33 11.54 -13.22
C LEU A 420 14.30 12.99 -12.70
N PRO A 421 15.26 13.39 -11.85
CA PRO A 421 15.44 14.80 -11.48
C PRO A 421 15.62 15.67 -12.72
N SER A 422 15.10 16.90 -12.69
CA SER A 422 15.11 17.82 -13.84
C SER A 422 16.50 18.04 -14.44
N SER A 423 17.55 18.02 -13.62
CA SER A 423 18.96 18.16 -14.04
C SER A 423 19.51 16.98 -14.85
N MET A 424 18.85 15.82 -14.77
CA MET A 424 19.31 14.57 -15.38
C MET A 424 18.39 14.08 -16.51
N GLN A 425 17.31 14.82 -16.81
CA GLN A 425 16.40 14.44 -17.89
C GLN A 425 17.13 14.50 -19.24
N GLY A 426 16.96 13.46 -20.05
CA GLY A 426 17.73 13.29 -21.27
C GLY A 426 17.50 11.93 -21.89
N LYS A 427 18.11 11.65 -23.04
CA LYS A 427 17.97 10.33 -23.71
C LYS A 427 18.84 9.30 -23.01
N VAL A 428 18.38 8.05 -22.92
CA VAL A 428 19.23 6.95 -22.43
C VAL A 428 20.39 6.75 -23.41
N GLY A 429 21.62 6.90 -22.92
CA GLY A 429 22.84 6.65 -23.67
C GLY A 429 23.29 5.18 -23.64
N GLY A 430 22.97 4.46 -22.56
CA GLY A 430 23.23 3.03 -22.40
C GLY A 430 22.80 2.53 -21.04
N ALA A 431 22.75 1.21 -20.88
CA ALA A 431 22.48 0.56 -19.61
C ALA A 431 23.36 -0.70 -19.45
N LYS A 432 23.82 -0.96 -18.22
CA LYS A 432 24.63 -2.14 -17.88
C LYS A 432 24.12 -2.75 -16.58
N PHE A 433 24.19 -4.07 -16.47
CA PHE A 433 23.86 -4.80 -15.25
C PHE A 433 25.14 -5.38 -14.66
N ILE A 434 25.54 -4.92 -13.48
CA ILE A 434 26.80 -5.26 -12.81
C ILE A 434 26.51 -5.36 -11.30
N ASP A 435 26.98 -6.42 -10.64
CA ASP A 435 26.85 -6.61 -9.19
C ASP A 435 25.45 -6.34 -8.63
N ARG A 436 24.43 -6.95 -9.27
CA ARG A 436 22.99 -6.78 -8.93
C ARG A 436 22.44 -5.36 -9.14
N ASN A 437 23.20 -4.48 -9.78
CA ASN A 437 22.78 -3.11 -10.05
C ASN A 437 22.57 -2.90 -11.55
N LEU A 438 21.43 -2.31 -11.91
CA LEU A 438 21.20 -1.75 -13.24
C LEU A 438 21.66 -0.29 -13.24
N VAL A 439 22.78 -0.04 -13.93
CA VAL A 439 23.35 1.30 -14.11
C VAL A 439 22.91 1.84 -15.47
N VAL A 440 22.15 2.93 -15.46
CA VAL A 440 21.64 3.62 -16.66
C VAL A 440 22.36 4.94 -16.82
N THR A 441 22.99 5.16 -17.97
CA THR A 441 23.67 6.42 -18.30
C THR A 441 22.79 7.26 -19.23
N LEU A 442 22.65 8.55 -18.92
CA LEU A 442 21.81 9.50 -19.65
C LEU A 442 22.69 10.49 -20.44
N LYS A 443 22.19 10.97 -21.58
CA LYS A 443 22.86 11.94 -22.47
C LYS A 443 22.33 13.34 -22.25
#